data_AF-A0A7S1ZFH5-F1
#
_entry.id   AF-A0A7S1ZFH5-F1
#
_cell.length_a   1.000
_cell.length_b   1.000
_cell.length_c   1.000
_cell.angle_alpha   90.00
_cell.angle_beta   90.00
_cell.angle_gamma   90.00
#
_symmetry.space_group_name_H-M   'P 1'
#
loop_
_entity.id
_entity.type
_entity.pdbx_description
1 polymer ?
#
loop_
_entity_poly.entity_id
_entity_poly.type
_entity_poly.pdbx_seq_one_letter_code
_entity_poly.pdbx_strand_id
1 'polypeptide(L)'
;MVIDEIGRPREVEAARTVKQRGVRIIASAHGDLRKLLKNKELRGLVGGVESVTLGDAAAKEEAMRKSNGKANGSFSKTKAQRMGEPTFDVIVEVRRGEKHEWRITRDAKVAVDAILDGQKYKAELRSRDSRLPIVMYDLVEL
;
A
#
# COMPACT_ATOMS: atom_id res chain seq x y z
N MET A 1 3.17 20.25 4.08
CA MET A 1 2.42 20.09 5.33
C MET A 1 2.94 18.87 6.06
N VAL A 2 3.13 18.95 7.37
CA VAL A 2 3.54 17.81 8.19
C VAL A 2 2.39 17.52 9.16
N ILE A 3 1.93 16.28 9.19
CA ILE A 3 0.87 15.82 10.09
C ILE A 3 1.47 14.73 10.95
N ASP A 4 1.42 14.90 12.26
CA ASP A 4 1.74 13.79 13.13
C ASP A 4 0.50 12.92 13.33
N GLU A 5 0.70 11.62 13.21
CA GLU A 5 -0.21 10.52 13.46
C GLU A 5 -1.64 10.70 12.94
N ILE A 6 -1.87 10.31 11.68
CA ILE A 6 -3.22 10.16 11.15
C ILE A 6 -3.81 8.86 11.68
N GLY A 7 -4.83 8.98 12.54
CA GLY A 7 -5.48 7.85 13.21
C GLY A 7 -6.98 7.79 13.04
N ARG A 8 -7.63 8.83 12.48
CA ARG A 8 -9.09 8.96 12.45
C ARG A 8 -9.64 9.22 11.04
N PRO A 9 -10.88 8.79 10.73
CA PRO A 9 -11.50 9.02 9.41
C PRO A 9 -11.50 10.49 8.95
N ARG A 10 -11.75 11.44 9.86
CA ARG A 10 -11.77 12.87 9.53
C ARG A 10 -10.39 13.40 9.09
N GLU A 11 -9.32 12.88 9.70
CA GLU A 11 -7.94 13.25 9.37
C GLU A 11 -7.53 12.68 8.01
N VAL A 12 -7.99 11.47 7.70
CA VAL A 12 -7.81 10.85 6.37
C VAL A 12 -8.47 11.69 5.29
N GLU A 13 -9.71 12.12 5.50
CA GLU A 13 -10.42 12.94 4.51
C GLU A 13 -9.78 14.33 4.35
N ALA A 14 -9.30 14.93 5.44
CA ALA A 14 -8.54 16.16 5.39
C ALA A 14 -7.25 15.99 4.58
N ALA A 15 -6.48 14.92 4.81
CA ALA A 15 -5.26 14.63 4.06
C ALA A 15 -5.55 14.43 2.55
N ARG A 16 -6.62 13.72 2.21
CA ARG A 16 -7.07 13.54 0.82
C ARG A 16 -7.40 14.87 0.15
N THR A 17 -8.16 15.73 0.84
CA THR A 17 -8.52 17.07 0.34
C THR A 17 -7.27 17.92 0.08
N VAL A 18 -6.28 17.86 0.99
CA VAL A 18 -5.04 18.62 0.85
C VAL A 18 -4.18 18.09 -0.31
N LYS A 19 -4.11 16.77 -0.52
CA LYS A 19 -3.43 16.16 -1.68
C LYS A 19 -4.08 16.58 -3.00
N GLN A 20 -5.41 16.63 -3.08
CA GLN A 20 -6.14 17.08 -4.28
C GLN A 20 -5.84 18.53 -4.65
N ARG A 21 -5.48 19.37 -3.67
CA ARG A 21 -5.03 20.76 -3.91
C ARG A 21 -3.56 20.85 -4.36
N GLY A 22 -2.89 19.71 -4.57
CA GLY A 22 -1.49 19.66 -5.03
C GLY A 22 -0.45 19.92 -3.94
N VAL A 23 -0.85 19.96 -2.67
CA VAL A 23 0.07 20.22 -1.56
C VAL A 23 0.86 18.95 -1.22
N ARG A 24 2.18 19.09 -1.06
CA ARG A 24 3.03 17.99 -0.55
C ARG A 24 2.79 17.77 0.95
N ILE A 25 2.48 16.53 1.32
CA ILE A 25 2.20 16.12 2.70
C ILE A 25 3.23 15.08 3.14
N ILE A 26 3.70 15.20 4.37
CA ILE A 26 4.43 14.15 5.10
C ILE A 26 3.57 13.82 6.32
N ALA A 27 3.29 12.55 6.55
CA ALA A 27 2.52 12.13 7.71
C ALA A 27 2.99 10.79 8.27
N SER A 28 2.76 10.58 9.56
CA SER A 28 2.87 9.27 10.21
C SER A 28 1.47 8.65 10.38
N ALA A 29 1.40 7.32 10.42
CA ALA A 29 0.19 6.58 10.73
C ALA A 29 0.59 5.22 11.35
N HIS A 30 -0.30 4.61 12.12
CA HIS A 30 -0.02 3.34 12.75
C HIS A 30 -0.25 2.15 11.80
N GLY A 31 0.76 1.28 11.70
CA GLY A 31 0.69 0.01 10.96
C GLY A 31 1.57 -0.03 9.72
N ASP A 32 1.74 -1.24 9.18
CA ASP A 32 2.36 -1.47 7.88
C ASP A 32 1.34 -1.28 6.74
N LEU A 33 1.80 -1.25 5.49
CA LEU A 33 0.97 -1.03 4.31
C LEU A 33 -0.18 -2.04 4.21
N ARG A 34 0.07 -3.31 4.55
CA ARG A 34 -0.94 -4.39 4.50
C ARG A 34 -2.00 -4.19 5.59
N LYS A 35 -1.62 -3.78 6.80
CA LYS A 35 -2.56 -3.46 7.89
C LYS A 35 -3.38 -2.23 7.57
N LEU A 36 -2.75 -1.20 6.99
CA LEU A 36 -3.42 0.03 6.63
C LEU A 36 -4.50 -0.20 5.56
N LEU A 37 -4.25 -1.08 4.58
CA LEU A 37 -5.26 -1.50 3.60
C LEU A 37 -6.46 -2.25 4.21
N LYS A 38 -6.23 -3.04 5.26
CA LYS A 38 -7.30 -3.78 5.96
C LYS A 38 -8.12 -2.87 6.88
N ASN A 39 -7.55 -1.76 7.34
CA ASN A 39 -8.23 -0.81 8.21
C ASN A 39 -9.21 0.05 7.40
N LYS A 40 -10.51 -0.12 7.63
CA LYS A 40 -11.57 0.62 6.91
C LYS A 40 -11.45 2.14 7.04
N GLU A 41 -10.96 2.63 8.18
CA GLU A 41 -10.84 4.05 8.48
C GLU A 41 -9.60 4.65 7.80
N LEU A 42 -8.47 3.93 7.81
CA LEU A 42 -7.18 4.45 7.34
C LEU A 42 -6.84 4.10 5.89
N ARG A 43 -7.48 3.08 5.30
CA ARG A 43 -7.20 2.66 3.91
C ARG A 43 -7.39 3.77 2.87
N GLY A 44 -8.13 4.83 3.20
CA GLY A 44 -8.25 6.02 2.35
C GLY A 44 -6.90 6.71 2.07
N LEU A 45 -5.91 6.59 2.96
CA LEU A 45 -4.56 7.14 2.76
C LEU A 45 -3.80 6.45 1.62
N VAL A 46 -4.18 5.23 1.26
CA VAL A 46 -3.53 4.41 0.22
C VAL A 46 -4.47 4.10 -0.96
N GLY A 47 -5.46 4.98 -1.17
CA GLY A 47 -6.35 4.92 -2.34
C GLY A 47 -7.67 4.20 -2.08
N GLY A 48 -7.91 3.77 -0.84
CA GLY A 48 -9.13 3.06 -0.45
C GLY A 48 -9.19 1.66 -1.02
N VAL A 49 -10.23 0.91 -0.64
CA VAL A 49 -10.52 -0.42 -1.21
C VAL A 49 -12.02 -0.58 -1.38
N GLU A 50 -12.43 -0.96 -2.57
CA GLU A 50 -13.80 -1.36 -2.89
C GLU A 50 -13.83 -2.78 -3.45
N SER A 51 -15.04 -3.33 -3.50
CA SER A 51 -15.32 -4.69 -3.95
C SER A 51 -16.22 -4.60 -5.16
N VAL A 52 -15.71 -4.97 -6.33
CA VAL A 52 -16.45 -4.93 -7.60
C VAL A 52 -16.85 -6.31 -8.05
N THR A 53 -17.99 -6.40 -8.74
CA THR A 53 -18.46 -7.65 -9.36
C THR A 53 -17.98 -7.71 -10.80
N LEU A 54 -17.22 -8.75 -11.12
CA LEU A 54 -16.75 -9.10 -12.45
C LEU A 54 -17.80 -9.99 -13.15
N GLY A 55 -17.92 -9.83 -14.47
CA GLY A 55 -18.62 -10.80 -15.31
C GLY A 55 -17.85 -12.12 -15.41
N ASP A 56 -18.50 -13.17 -15.93
CA ASP A 56 -17.93 -14.54 -15.95
C ASP A 56 -16.59 -14.64 -16.70
N ALA A 57 -16.47 -13.98 -17.86
CA ALA A 57 -15.24 -13.98 -18.65
C ALA A 57 -14.08 -13.29 -17.89
N ALA A 58 -14.32 -12.11 -17.33
CA ALA A 58 -13.32 -11.34 -16.58
C ALA A 58 -12.94 -12.04 -15.26
N ALA A 59 -13.89 -12.70 -14.59
CA ALA A 59 -13.63 -13.46 -13.38
C ALA A 59 -12.74 -14.69 -13.66
N LYS A 60 -12.95 -15.36 -14.81
CA LYS A 60 -12.12 -16.48 -15.26
C LYS A 60 -10.70 -16.02 -15.63
N GLU A 61 -10.57 -14.90 -16.35
CA GLU A 61 -9.29 -14.29 -16.70
C GLU A 61 -8.50 -13.90 -15.43
N GLU A 62 -9.15 -13.24 -14.47
CA GLU A 62 -8.56 -12.86 -13.20
C GLU A 62 -8.08 -14.09 -12.39
N ALA A 63 -8.87 -15.16 -12.37
CA ALA A 63 -8.49 -16.42 -11.71
C ALA A 63 -7.28 -17.08 -12.39
N MET A 64 -7.20 -17.06 -13.72
CA MET A 64 -6.03 -17.54 -14.46
C MET A 64 -4.79 -16.70 -14.15
N ARG A 65 -4.93 -15.36 -14.12
CA ARG A 65 -3.82 -14.45 -13.79
C ARG A 65 -3.28 -14.70 -12.38
N LYS A 66 -4.16 -14.86 -11.38
CA LYS A 66 -3.78 -15.12 -9.98
C LYS A 66 -3.20 -16.52 -9.74
N SER A 67 -3.59 -17.51 -10.54
CA SER A 67 -3.13 -18.90 -10.40
C SER A 67 -1.92 -19.25 -11.27
N ASN A 68 -1.28 -18.26 -11.90
CA ASN A 68 -0.22 -18.48 -12.90
C ASN A 68 -0.64 -19.49 -13.98
N GLY A 69 -1.88 -19.40 -14.46
CA GLY A 69 -2.42 -20.24 -15.53
C GLY A 69 -2.96 -21.61 -15.10
N LYS A 70 -3.04 -21.92 -13.80
CA LYS A 70 -3.46 -23.24 -13.28
C LYS A 70 -4.90 -23.28 -12.72
N ALA A 71 -5.76 -22.34 -13.11
CA ALA A 71 -7.13 -22.29 -12.58
C ALA A 71 -8.01 -23.45 -13.09
N ASN A 72 -8.02 -24.56 -12.36
CA ASN A 72 -9.10 -25.56 -12.41
C ASN A 72 -10.01 -25.36 -11.19
N GLY A 73 -11.17 -24.74 -11.37
CA GLY A 73 -12.17 -24.59 -10.30
C GLY A 73 -13.10 -23.39 -10.44
N SER A 74 -13.98 -23.25 -9.43
CA SER A 74 -14.89 -22.11 -9.24
C SER A 74 -14.11 -20.81 -9.05
N PHE A 75 -14.48 -19.76 -9.77
CA PHE A 75 -13.87 -18.43 -9.70
C PHE A 75 -14.75 -17.45 -8.92
N SER A 76 -14.12 -16.56 -8.15
CA SER A 76 -14.83 -15.48 -7.48
C SER A 76 -15.25 -14.42 -8.49
N LYS A 77 -16.56 -14.10 -8.54
CA LYS A 77 -17.07 -12.95 -9.29
C LYS A 77 -16.78 -11.63 -8.59
N THR A 78 -16.17 -11.65 -7.41
CA THR A 78 -15.88 -10.44 -6.64
C THR A 78 -14.38 -10.20 -6.60
N LYS A 79 -13.95 -8.98 -6.95
CA LYS A 79 -12.56 -8.52 -6.93
C LYS A 79 -12.42 -7.26 -6.08
N ALA A 80 -11.41 -7.24 -5.19
CA ALA A 80 -11.04 -6.04 -4.48
C ALA A 80 -10.14 -5.16 -5.37
N GLN A 81 -10.41 -3.85 -5.39
CA GLN A 81 -9.60 -2.87 -6.13
C GLN A 81 -9.51 -1.55 -5.35
N ARG A 82 -8.54 -0.70 -5.68
CA ARG A 82 -8.49 0.66 -5.13
C ARG A 82 -9.64 1.51 -5.66
N MET A 83 -10.15 2.40 -4.81
CA MET A 83 -11.20 3.36 -5.18
C MET A 83 -10.62 4.57 -5.93
N GLY A 84 -9.32 4.84 -5.76
CA GLY A 84 -8.64 5.95 -6.40
C GLY A 84 -7.15 5.97 -6.11
N GLU A 85 -6.50 7.06 -6.51
CA GLU A 85 -5.06 7.26 -6.29
C GLU A 85 -4.73 7.32 -4.78
N PRO A 86 -3.58 6.75 -4.35
CA PRO A 86 -3.09 6.90 -2.99
C PRO A 86 -2.93 8.37 -2.58
N THR A 87 -3.18 8.68 -1.32
CA THR A 87 -2.90 10.02 -0.78
C THR A 87 -1.38 10.26 -0.74
N PHE A 88 -0.63 9.21 -0.41
CA PHE A 88 0.83 9.21 -0.38
C PHE A 88 1.39 8.28 -1.43
N ASP A 89 2.29 8.80 -2.27
CA ASP A 89 2.93 8.04 -3.35
C ASP A 89 4.06 7.15 -2.81
N VAL A 90 4.71 7.61 -1.73
CA VAL A 90 5.82 6.92 -1.06
C VAL A 90 5.38 6.51 0.35
N ILE A 91 5.62 5.25 0.71
CA ILE A 91 5.39 4.72 2.05
C ILE A 91 6.72 4.33 2.66
N VAL A 92 6.96 4.78 3.90
CA VAL A 92 8.13 4.41 4.69
C VAL A 92 7.63 3.64 5.91
N GLU A 93 7.96 2.35 5.98
CA GLU A 93 7.61 1.51 7.11
C GLU A 93 8.79 1.41 8.07
N VAL A 94 8.56 1.77 9.33
CA VAL A 94 9.51 1.60 10.42
C VAL A 94 8.97 0.52 11.34
N ARG A 95 9.71 -0.57 11.51
CA ARG A 95 9.28 -1.69 12.35
C ARG A 95 9.64 -1.45 13.81
N ARG A 96 8.80 -1.94 14.70
CA ARG A 96 9.06 -1.88 16.14
C ARG A 96 10.34 -2.64 16.46
N GLY A 97 11.31 -1.96 17.06
CA GLY A 97 12.61 -2.54 17.42
C GLY A 97 13.72 -2.30 16.39
N GLU A 98 13.39 -1.96 15.15
CA GLU A 98 14.34 -1.69 14.07
C GLU A 98 14.63 -0.18 13.99
N LYS A 99 15.48 0.33 14.90
CA LYS A 99 15.77 1.79 14.99
C LYS A 99 16.61 2.35 13.83
N HIS A 100 17.23 1.48 13.06
CA HIS A 100 18.20 1.83 12.04
C HIS A 100 17.90 1.17 10.69
N GLU A 101 16.70 0.61 10.53
CA GLU A 101 16.24 -0.04 9.32
C GLU A 101 14.82 0.43 9.00
N TRP A 102 14.55 0.64 7.72
CA TRP A 102 13.25 1.06 7.21
C TRP A 102 13.02 0.52 5.81
N ARG A 103 11.75 0.28 5.49
CA ARG A 103 11.33 -0.18 4.16
C ARG A 103 10.69 0.97 3.42
N ILE A 104 11.15 1.22 2.20
CA ILE A 104 10.64 2.30 1.37
C ILE A 104 9.97 1.72 0.14
N THR A 105 8.66 1.91 0.07
CA THR A 105 7.87 1.68 -1.13
C THR A 105 7.74 3.00 -1.87
N ARG A 106 8.42 3.13 -3.01
CA ARG A 106 8.40 4.38 -3.80
C ARG A 106 7.15 4.58 -4.65
N ASP A 107 6.43 3.49 -4.92
CA ASP A 107 5.20 3.50 -5.70
C ASP A 107 4.12 2.76 -4.90
N ALA A 108 3.41 3.51 -4.07
CA ALA A 108 2.31 3.00 -3.26
C ALA A 108 1.18 2.42 -4.12
N LYS A 109 0.96 2.98 -5.32
CA LYS A 109 -0.09 2.52 -6.23
C LYS A 109 0.17 1.09 -6.69
N VAL A 110 1.37 0.84 -7.22
CA VAL A 110 1.78 -0.50 -7.66
C VAL A 110 1.79 -1.49 -6.49
N ALA A 111 2.30 -1.06 -5.34
CA ALA A 111 2.36 -1.93 -4.16
C ALA A 111 0.98 -2.30 -3.63
N VAL A 112 0.04 -1.35 -3.56
CA VAL A 112 -1.33 -1.62 -3.12
C VAL A 112 -2.01 -2.57 -4.10
N ASP A 113 -1.90 -2.34 -5.41
CA ASP A 113 -2.53 -3.20 -6.42
C ASP A 113 -1.97 -4.63 -6.34
N ALA A 114 -0.66 -4.78 -6.14
CA ALA A 114 -0.03 -6.08 -5.89
C ALA A 114 -0.57 -6.75 -4.61
N ILE A 115 -0.74 -6.01 -3.51
CA ILE A 115 -1.29 -6.54 -2.25
C ILE A 115 -2.75 -7.00 -2.45
N LEU A 116 -3.58 -6.24 -3.15
CA LEU A 116 -4.97 -6.60 -3.45
C LEU A 116 -5.08 -7.82 -4.36
N ASP A 117 -4.07 -8.03 -5.20
CA ASP A 117 -3.92 -9.22 -6.04
C ASP A 117 -3.32 -10.43 -5.30
N GLY A 118 -2.97 -10.28 -4.03
CA GLY A 118 -2.33 -11.33 -3.23
C GLY A 118 -0.87 -11.59 -3.62
N GLN A 119 -0.26 -10.68 -4.38
CA GLN A 119 1.12 -10.75 -4.84
C GLN A 119 2.08 -10.09 -3.84
N LYS A 120 3.37 -10.33 -4.07
CA LYS A 120 4.44 -9.57 -3.43
C LYS A 120 4.65 -8.23 -4.13
N TYR A 121 5.21 -7.26 -3.41
CA TYR A 121 5.59 -5.97 -3.98
C TYR A 121 7.04 -5.62 -3.63
N LYS A 122 7.65 -4.77 -4.47
CA LYS A 122 9.04 -4.35 -4.27
C LYS A 122 9.12 -3.21 -3.26
N ALA A 123 10.09 -3.30 -2.36
CA ALA A 123 10.47 -2.22 -1.46
C ALA A 123 11.99 -2.13 -1.38
N GLU A 124 12.48 -0.94 -1.05
CA GLU A 124 13.88 -0.75 -0.68
C GLU A 124 14.02 -1.03 0.81
N LEU A 125 14.86 -1.99 1.18
CA LEU A 125 15.33 -2.11 2.54
C LEU A 125 16.52 -1.17 2.71
N ARG A 126 16.38 -0.19 3.59
CA ARG A 126 17.45 0.75 3.88
C ARG A 126 17.85 0.64 5.33
N SER A 127 19.15 0.67 5.58
CA SER A 127 19.69 0.69 6.92
C SER A 127 20.82 1.70 7.07
N ARG A 128 21.00 2.19 8.30
CA ARG A 128 22.05 3.15 8.64
C ARG A 128 22.92 2.57 9.75
N ASP A 129 24.20 2.36 9.49
CA ASP A 129 25.15 2.14 10.58
C ASP A 129 25.31 3.46 11.35
N SER A 130 25.17 3.43 12.67
CA SER A 130 25.32 4.62 13.52
C SER A 130 26.73 5.23 13.46
N ARG A 131 27.72 4.46 13.00
CA ARG A 131 29.13 4.84 12.90
C ARG A 131 29.55 5.29 11.50
N LEU A 132 28.71 5.08 10.48
CA LEU A 132 29.02 5.45 9.10
C LEU A 132 28.01 6.47 8.59
N PRO A 133 28.42 7.45 7.78
CA PRO A 133 27.49 8.37 7.14
C PRO A 133 26.67 7.71 6.00
N ILE A 134 26.95 6.44 5.69
CA ILE A 134 26.41 5.72 4.53
C ILE A 134 25.11 5.00 4.93
N VAL A 135 24.10 5.14 4.07
CA VAL A 135 22.87 4.34 4.11
C VAL A 135 23.03 3.18 3.14
N MET A 136 22.94 1.96 3.65
CA MET A 136 22.92 0.74 2.83
C MET A 136 21.53 0.55 2.24
N TYR A 137 21.46 -0.02 1.03
CA TYR A 137 20.21 -0.22 0.29
C TYR A 137 20.23 -1.59 -0.39
N ASP A 138 19.13 -2.32 -0.22
CA ASP A 138 18.83 -3.56 -0.94
C ASP A 138 17.39 -3.52 -1.47
N LEU A 139 17.14 -4.15 -2.62
CA LEU A 139 15.77 -4.37 -3.12
C LEU A 139 15.24 -5.68 -2.56
N VAL A 140 14.06 -5.61 -1.94
CA VAL A 140 13.37 -6.78 -1.35
C VAL A 140 11.96 -6.92 -1.92
N GLU A 141 11.43 -8.14 -1.90
CA GLU A 141 10.02 -8.44 -2.19
C GLU A 141 9.26 -8.77 -0.91
N LEU A 142 8.18 -8.03 -0.65
CA LEU A 142 7.36 -8.06 0.57
C LEU A 142 5.94 -8.58 0.37
#